data_AF-A0A1F5SCH8-F1
#
_entry.id   AF-A0A1F5SCH8-F1
#
_cell.length_a   1.000
_cell.length_b   1.000
_cell.length_c   1.000
_cell.angle_alpha   90.00
_cell.angle_beta   90.00
_cell.angle_gamma   90.00
#
_symmetry.space_group_name_H-M   'P 1'
#
loop_
_entity.id
_entity.type
_entity.pdbx_description
1 polymer ?
#
loop_
_entity_poly.entity_id
_entity_poly.type
_entity_poly.pdbx_seq_one_letter_code
_entity_poly.pdbx_strand_id
1 'polypeptide(L)'
;MPETNFLVPPQAAVKKSKQRTSRKSTKAGVAIGVRKADKPPFKINENFNTIQSMPRAGYKIKENLTAAKKSEAKNIYFKIAGSFIALTVILVLAVLYLGFAKATLIIIPTQEKVTDSLNVTIVDMDSTAGMAQGEILGIVRQVPLEQSQTFTATGKKILGEEVTGQVTIINDYLKNQPLVATTRLLSQDNKLFRLKNTVNVPAGGRVVAEVYADEAKPDMAIGPSKFTIPGLWAGLQDKIYAQSQSPMAYQEKVKYIITQSDIDKAVSGLKLSLLTNAKKEISQAYQEYEQSIIEVDNNSISQEVQGKVGEEKDKFTIKIKTKITVAAFKDNDIYSQVRAKLINALADDKEIVELRRADTAYHLGGINLSQGTATVDVDFVAKVTLKDNAKIIKKNNLAGLNNEQLKAYLNSLPEVAGYEVKFFPAFLKKMPNLVDRIEVVIKK
;
A
#
# COMPACT_ATOMS: atom_id res chain seq x y z
N MET A 1 14.58 -15.55 33.10
CA MET A 1 14.44 -15.94 31.68
C MET A 1 13.95 -14.70 30.95
N PRO A 2 14.69 -14.15 29.97
CA PRO A 2 14.29 -12.92 29.33
C PRO A 2 13.29 -13.19 28.20
N GLU A 3 12.27 -12.36 28.14
CA GLU A 3 11.20 -12.29 27.16
C GLU A 3 11.77 -12.03 25.76
N THR A 4 11.31 -12.79 24.76
CA THR A 4 11.61 -12.53 23.35
C THR A 4 10.38 -11.94 22.68
N ASN A 5 10.34 -10.61 22.65
CA ASN A 5 9.37 -9.83 21.89
C ASN A 5 9.55 -10.06 20.39
N PHE A 6 8.42 -10.26 19.69
CA PHE A 6 8.35 -10.23 18.23
C PHE A 6 8.58 -8.80 17.73
N LEU A 7 9.73 -8.55 17.11
CA LEU A 7 10.04 -7.27 16.48
C LEU A 7 9.53 -7.23 15.02
N VAL A 8 8.67 -6.25 14.75
CA VAL A 8 8.23 -5.80 13.42
C VAL A 8 9.30 -4.86 12.85
N PRO A 9 9.69 -4.95 11.55
CA PRO A 9 10.66 -4.03 10.96
C PRO A 9 10.05 -2.65 10.62
N PRO A 10 10.81 -1.54 10.73
CA PRO A 10 10.32 -0.21 10.41
C PRO A 10 10.33 0.05 8.89
N GLN A 11 9.29 0.74 8.41
CA GLN A 11 9.14 1.17 7.02
C GLN A 11 10.12 2.30 6.67
N ALA A 12 10.70 2.21 5.47
CA ALA A 12 11.66 3.15 4.91
C ALA A 12 11.03 4.52 4.58
N ALA A 13 11.71 5.59 4.99
CA ALA A 13 11.34 6.97 4.70
C ALA A 13 11.64 7.36 3.24
N VAL A 14 10.62 7.83 2.52
CA VAL A 14 10.73 8.39 1.16
C VAL A 14 11.22 9.85 1.23
N LYS A 15 12.40 10.11 0.65
CA LYS A 15 12.93 11.47 0.41
C LYS A 15 12.14 12.15 -0.72
N LYS A 16 11.45 13.25 -0.42
CA LYS A 16 10.93 14.18 -1.45
C LYS A 16 12.03 15.14 -1.89
N SER A 17 12.30 15.16 -3.20
CA SER A 17 13.19 16.09 -3.86
C SER A 17 12.54 17.48 -4.00
N LYS A 18 13.32 18.52 -3.66
CA LYS A 18 13.00 19.93 -3.94
C LYS A 18 13.21 20.22 -5.42
N GLN A 19 12.22 20.78 -6.11
CA GLN A 19 12.44 21.43 -7.40
C GLN A 19 12.26 22.94 -7.29
N ARG A 20 13.28 23.61 -7.85
CA ARG A 20 13.58 25.04 -7.81
C ARG A 20 12.63 25.85 -8.69
N THR A 21 12.31 27.03 -8.19
CA THR A 21 11.79 28.17 -8.94
C THR A 21 12.83 28.72 -9.91
N SER A 22 12.38 29.19 -11.09
CA SER A 22 13.18 29.98 -12.03
C SER A 22 12.34 31.14 -12.57
N ARG A 23 12.84 32.36 -12.35
CA ARG A 23 12.40 33.64 -12.92
C ARG A 23 13.38 34.03 -14.04
N LYS A 24 12.87 34.64 -15.13
CA LYS A 24 13.45 35.73 -15.98
C LYS A 24 12.52 35.90 -17.20
N SER A 25 11.84 37.01 -17.48
CA SER A 25 12.22 38.42 -17.82
C SER A 25 12.49 38.69 -19.32
N THR A 26 11.57 39.46 -19.94
CA THR A 26 11.74 40.62 -20.86
C THR A 26 12.40 40.51 -22.25
N LYS A 27 11.68 40.92 -23.31
CA LYS A 27 11.88 42.11 -24.20
C LYS A 27 10.97 41.97 -25.46
N ALA A 28 10.04 42.90 -25.75
CA ALA A 28 10.14 44.18 -26.46
C ALA A 28 10.30 44.06 -28.01
N GLY A 29 9.38 44.68 -28.76
CA GLY A 29 9.47 44.88 -30.21
C GLY A 29 8.19 45.46 -30.83
N VAL A 30 8.22 46.76 -31.16
CA VAL A 30 7.19 47.55 -31.87
C VAL A 30 7.60 47.68 -33.34
N ALA A 31 6.67 47.63 -34.30
CA ALA A 31 6.68 48.46 -35.52
C ALA A 31 5.37 48.36 -36.34
N ILE A 32 5.11 49.43 -37.08
CA ILE A 32 3.89 49.89 -37.77
C ILE A 32 3.92 49.50 -39.27
N GLY A 33 2.76 49.39 -39.95
CA GLY A 33 2.76 49.37 -41.43
C GLY A 33 1.47 49.02 -42.21
N VAL A 34 0.42 49.83 -42.12
CA VAL A 34 -0.39 50.48 -43.21
C VAL A 34 -0.68 49.77 -44.57
N ARG A 35 -1.95 49.94 -45.02
CA ARG A 35 -2.53 50.14 -46.39
C ARG A 35 -3.37 48.98 -46.94
N LYS A 36 -4.70 49.19 -47.02
CA LYS A 36 -5.54 49.50 -48.22
C LYS A 36 -5.86 48.23 -49.03
N ALA A 37 -6.98 48.06 -49.70
CA ALA A 37 -8.31 48.65 -49.81
C ALA A 37 -8.99 47.73 -50.84
N ASP A 38 -10.30 47.52 -50.78
CA ASP A 38 -11.11 47.39 -52.00
C ASP A 38 -12.59 47.59 -51.69
N LYS A 39 -13.21 48.31 -52.61
CA LYS A 39 -14.60 48.79 -52.78
C LYS A 39 -14.88 48.52 -54.29
N PRO A 40 -16.05 48.84 -54.85
CA PRO A 40 -17.47 48.75 -54.48
C PRO A 40 -18.20 47.97 -55.65
N PRO A 41 -19.39 48.28 -56.25
CA PRO A 41 -20.43 49.30 -55.97
C PRO A 41 -21.92 48.91 -56.22
N PHE A 42 -22.79 49.95 -56.11
CA PHE A 42 -24.08 50.19 -56.83
C PHE A 42 -25.37 49.58 -56.25
N LYS A 43 -26.56 50.24 -56.14
CA LYS A 43 -27.22 51.49 -56.62
C LYS A 43 -28.20 51.98 -55.52
N ILE A 44 -28.33 53.26 -55.15
CA ILE A 44 -29.11 54.39 -55.72
C ILE A 44 -30.60 54.11 -56.01
N ASN A 45 -31.48 54.78 -55.27
CA ASN A 45 -32.55 55.59 -55.86
C ASN A 45 -32.97 56.72 -54.91
N GLU A 46 -32.62 57.95 -55.29
CA GLU A 46 -33.28 59.18 -54.88
C GLU A 46 -34.31 59.53 -55.95
N ASN A 47 -35.44 60.11 -55.57
CA ASN A 47 -36.18 61.01 -56.44
C ASN A 47 -36.35 62.35 -55.72
N PHE A 48 -35.73 63.33 -56.36
CA PHE A 48 -35.66 64.74 -56.05
C PHE A 48 -36.81 65.52 -56.71
N ASN A 49 -36.82 66.82 -56.40
CA ASN A 49 -37.36 67.96 -57.15
C ASN A 49 -38.73 68.49 -56.67
N THR A 50 -38.92 69.78 -56.36
CA THR A 50 -38.28 70.99 -56.93
C THR A 50 -38.34 72.18 -55.95
N ILE A 51 -37.35 73.07 -56.05
CA ILE A 51 -37.20 74.36 -55.36
C ILE A 51 -37.66 75.53 -56.26
N GLN A 52 -38.18 76.59 -55.60
CA GLN A 52 -38.26 78.02 -56.00
C GLN A 52 -39.21 78.50 -57.10
N SER A 53 -40.07 79.44 -56.72
CA SER A 53 -40.03 80.81 -57.27
C SER A 53 -40.73 81.84 -56.36
N MET A 54 -40.08 82.99 -56.18
CA MET A 54 -40.68 84.31 -55.85
C MET A 54 -40.75 85.09 -57.20
N PRO A 55 -41.67 86.06 -57.45
CA PRO A 55 -41.77 87.28 -56.64
C PRO A 55 -43.12 88.06 -56.61
N ARG A 56 -43.14 89.06 -55.71
CA ARG A 56 -43.82 90.39 -55.75
C ARG A 56 -45.35 90.53 -55.55
N ALA A 57 -45.64 91.09 -54.37
CA ALA A 57 -46.41 92.31 -54.11
C ALA A 57 -47.84 92.45 -54.64
N GLY A 58 -48.80 92.43 -53.72
CA GLY A 58 -50.18 92.86 -53.93
C GLY A 58 -50.88 93.12 -52.58
N TYR A 59 -50.85 94.38 -52.18
CA TYR A 59 -51.65 95.15 -51.23
C TYR A 59 -52.64 94.47 -50.24
N LYS A 60 -52.59 94.97 -49.00
CA LYS A 60 -53.44 94.72 -47.83
C LYS A 60 -54.94 94.85 -48.08
N ILE A 61 -55.76 93.99 -47.47
CA ILE A 61 -56.97 94.39 -46.73
C ILE A 61 -57.05 93.57 -45.44
N LYS A 62 -57.28 94.30 -44.33
CA LYS A 62 -57.46 93.79 -42.98
C LYS A 62 -58.82 93.11 -42.86
N GLU A 63 -58.87 91.97 -42.17
CA GLU A 63 -60.01 91.71 -41.28
C GLU A 63 -59.53 90.89 -40.08
N ASN A 64 -59.68 91.51 -38.91
CA ASN A 64 -59.43 90.88 -37.63
C ASN A 64 -60.47 89.79 -37.42
N LEU A 65 -60.07 88.55 -37.14
CA LEU A 65 -60.81 87.70 -36.22
C LEU A 65 -59.84 86.87 -35.39
N THR A 66 -59.88 87.16 -34.10
CA THR A 66 -59.20 86.53 -32.97
C THR A 66 -59.48 85.03 -32.87
N ALA A 67 -58.44 84.21 -32.63
CA ALA A 67 -58.58 82.97 -31.85
C ALA A 67 -57.22 82.43 -31.32
N ALA A 68 -57.01 82.71 -30.04
CA ALA A 68 -56.46 81.81 -29.01
C ALA A 68 -55.09 81.10 -29.24
N LYS A 69 -54.09 81.66 -28.54
CA LYS A 69 -52.84 81.01 -28.10
C LYS A 69 -53.17 79.88 -27.10
N LYS A 70 -52.99 78.61 -27.48
CA LYS A 70 -53.13 77.45 -26.56
C LYS A 70 -51.76 77.14 -25.95
N SER A 71 -51.56 77.59 -24.72
CA SER A 71 -50.32 77.51 -23.94
C SER A 71 -50.14 76.18 -23.20
N GLU A 72 -48.92 75.65 -23.24
CA GLU A 72 -48.06 75.02 -22.21
C GLU A 72 -48.61 74.13 -21.06
N ALA A 73 -49.91 74.02 -20.79
CA ALA A 73 -50.44 73.20 -19.70
C ALA A 73 -50.38 71.68 -19.97
N LYS A 74 -50.31 71.26 -21.23
CA LYS A 74 -50.30 69.83 -21.61
C LYS A 74 -49.03 69.10 -21.15
N ASN A 75 -47.92 69.82 -20.96
CA ASN A 75 -46.62 69.22 -20.59
C ASN A 75 -46.50 68.88 -19.10
N ILE A 76 -47.32 69.46 -18.22
CA ILE A 76 -47.26 69.18 -16.77
C ILE A 76 -48.06 67.92 -16.45
N TYR A 77 -49.28 67.80 -16.98
CA TYR A 77 -50.12 66.62 -16.80
C TYR A 77 -49.50 65.35 -17.41
N PHE A 78 -48.83 65.44 -18.57
CA PHE A 78 -48.10 64.31 -19.16
C PHE A 78 -46.92 63.85 -18.30
N LYS A 79 -46.23 64.76 -17.60
CA LYS A 79 -45.12 64.43 -16.68
C LYS A 79 -45.63 63.76 -15.40
N ILE A 80 -46.75 64.22 -14.85
CA ILE A 80 -47.36 63.64 -13.65
C ILE A 80 -47.95 62.24 -13.96
N ALA A 81 -48.68 62.10 -15.08
CA ALA A 81 -49.21 60.81 -15.53
C ALA A 81 -48.08 59.81 -15.86
N GLY A 82 -47.01 60.27 -16.53
CA GLY A 82 -45.82 59.45 -16.79
C GLY A 82 -45.13 58.98 -15.51
N SER A 83 -45.03 59.84 -14.50
CA SER A 83 -44.49 59.49 -13.18
C SER A 83 -45.35 58.44 -12.47
N PHE A 84 -46.69 58.59 -12.50
CA PHE A 84 -47.61 57.64 -11.88
C PHE A 84 -47.56 56.25 -12.55
N ILE A 85 -47.49 56.21 -13.89
CA ILE A 85 -47.32 54.98 -14.67
C ILE A 85 -45.95 54.33 -14.37
N ALA A 86 -44.88 55.12 -14.31
CA ALA A 86 -43.56 54.60 -13.93
C ALA A 86 -43.58 54.00 -12.52
N LEU A 87 -44.23 54.67 -11.55
CA LEU A 87 -44.35 54.19 -10.18
C LEU A 87 -45.16 52.89 -10.07
N THR A 88 -46.26 52.77 -10.83
CA THR A 88 -47.06 51.54 -10.88
C THR A 88 -46.31 50.39 -11.54
N VAL A 89 -45.56 50.65 -12.62
CA VAL A 89 -44.69 49.64 -13.22
C VAL A 89 -43.59 49.19 -12.25
N ILE A 90 -42.97 50.12 -11.51
CA ILE A 90 -41.99 49.79 -10.46
C ILE A 90 -42.62 48.94 -9.36
N LEU A 91 -43.83 49.28 -8.92
CA LEU A 91 -44.56 48.52 -7.90
C LEU A 91 -44.87 47.09 -8.40
N VAL A 92 -45.38 46.95 -9.63
CA VAL A 92 -45.66 45.65 -10.24
C VAL A 92 -44.38 44.83 -10.39
N LEU A 93 -43.29 45.45 -10.85
CA LEU A 93 -41.98 44.78 -10.92
C LEU A 93 -41.46 44.36 -9.55
N ALA A 94 -41.69 45.15 -8.50
CA ALA A 94 -41.32 44.79 -7.13
C ALA A 94 -42.15 43.60 -6.60
N VAL A 95 -43.45 43.58 -6.88
CA VAL A 95 -44.34 42.45 -6.51
C VAL A 95 -43.95 41.18 -7.27
N LEU A 96 -43.68 41.28 -8.58
CA LEU A 96 -43.20 40.16 -9.38
C LEU A 96 -41.82 39.68 -8.90
N TYR A 97 -40.92 40.60 -8.56
CA TYR A 97 -39.62 40.28 -7.98
C TYR A 97 -39.75 39.46 -6.69
N LEU A 98 -40.61 39.89 -5.76
CA LEU A 98 -40.86 39.15 -4.51
C LEU A 98 -41.62 37.83 -4.75
N GLY A 99 -42.51 37.79 -5.74
CA GLY A 99 -43.34 36.62 -6.06
C GLY A 99 -42.55 35.47 -6.70
N PHE A 100 -41.59 35.79 -7.57
CA PHE A 100 -40.81 34.82 -8.34
C PHE A 100 -39.44 34.47 -7.73
N ALA A 101 -38.93 35.26 -6.78
CA ALA A 101 -37.65 34.98 -6.13
C ALA A 101 -37.70 33.66 -5.34
N LYS A 102 -36.86 32.70 -5.76
CA LYS A 102 -36.63 31.42 -5.10
C LYS A 102 -35.12 31.17 -4.98
N ALA A 103 -34.72 30.51 -3.91
CA ALA A 103 -33.35 30.05 -3.74
C ALA A 103 -33.33 28.60 -3.26
N THR A 104 -32.54 27.78 -3.92
CA THR A 104 -32.25 26.40 -3.51
C THR A 104 -30.81 26.35 -3.02
N LEU A 105 -30.65 26.09 -1.72
CA LEU A 105 -29.37 25.83 -1.08
C LEU A 105 -29.12 24.33 -1.06
N ILE A 106 -28.12 23.89 -1.81
CA ILE A 106 -27.66 22.50 -1.82
C ILE A 106 -26.47 22.41 -0.87
N ILE A 107 -26.61 21.66 0.21
CA ILE A 107 -25.58 21.45 1.22
C ILE A 107 -24.83 20.16 0.90
N ILE A 108 -23.51 20.23 0.90
CA ILE A 108 -22.64 19.05 0.84
C ILE A 108 -22.16 18.81 2.27
N PRO A 109 -22.72 17.81 2.98
CA PRO A 109 -22.41 17.58 4.37
C PRO A 109 -20.99 17.04 4.52
N THR A 110 -20.37 17.32 5.67
CA THR A 110 -19.08 16.72 6.04
C THR A 110 -19.30 15.23 6.30
N GLN A 111 -18.35 14.41 5.84
CA GLN A 111 -18.28 12.99 6.20
C GLN A 111 -17.34 12.82 7.39
N GLU A 112 -17.86 12.29 8.47
CA GLU A 112 -17.10 11.99 9.67
C GLU A 112 -16.72 10.51 9.70
N LYS A 113 -15.53 10.21 10.20
CA LYS A 113 -15.11 8.84 10.48
C LYS A 113 -15.39 8.54 11.95
N VAL A 114 -16.16 7.49 12.19
CA VAL A 114 -16.43 6.95 13.52
C VAL A 114 -15.67 5.63 13.63
N THR A 115 -14.81 5.54 14.64
CA THR A 115 -14.09 4.32 14.99
C THR A 115 -14.61 3.86 16.34
N ASP A 116 -15.01 2.60 16.41
CA ASP A 116 -15.56 1.96 17.61
C ASP A 116 -15.25 0.47 17.56
N SER A 117 -15.43 -0.23 18.68
CA SER A 117 -15.17 -1.65 18.82
C SER A 117 -16.36 -2.40 19.40
N LEU A 118 -16.54 -3.66 19.01
CA LEU A 118 -17.62 -4.52 19.51
C LEU A 118 -17.06 -5.89 19.87
N ASN A 119 -17.45 -6.39 21.03
CA ASN A 119 -17.09 -7.74 21.45
C ASN A 119 -18.27 -8.66 21.12
N VAL A 120 -18.02 -9.70 20.33
CA VAL A 120 -19.03 -10.65 19.89
C VAL A 120 -18.67 -12.04 20.36
N THR A 121 -19.59 -12.73 21.00
CA THR A 121 -19.38 -14.12 21.44
C THR A 121 -19.75 -15.07 20.31
N ILE A 122 -18.78 -15.88 19.90
CA ILE A 122 -18.93 -17.00 18.99
C ILE A 122 -19.13 -18.27 19.82
N VAL A 123 -20.17 -19.05 19.48
CA VAL A 123 -20.49 -20.33 20.10
C VAL A 123 -20.24 -21.43 19.08
N ASP A 124 -19.50 -22.46 19.47
CA ASP A 124 -19.22 -23.63 18.63
C ASP A 124 -20.53 -24.34 18.26
N MET A 125 -20.62 -24.80 17.02
CA MET A 125 -21.79 -25.46 16.48
C MET A 125 -22.24 -26.71 17.24
N ASP A 126 -21.32 -27.36 17.96
CA ASP A 126 -21.63 -28.55 18.76
C ASP A 126 -22.06 -28.19 20.19
N SER A 127 -21.97 -26.91 20.59
CA SER A 127 -22.21 -26.42 21.97
C SER A 127 -23.38 -25.42 22.06
N THR A 128 -24.37 -25.51 21.18
CA THR A 128 -25.48 -24.52 21.08
C THR A 128 -26.49 -24.57 22.24
N ALA A 129 -26.34 -25.48 23.20
CA ALA A 129 -27.24 -25.61 24.33
C ALA A 129 -27.10 -24.39 25.26
N GLY A 130 -28.10 -23.49 25.25
CA GLY A 130 -28.11 -22.29 26.08
C GLY A 130 -27.58 -21.03 25.40
N MET A 131 -27.44 -21.04 24.06
CA MET A 131 -27.05 -19.88 23.28
C MET A 131 -27.97 -18.67 23.56
N ALA A 132 -27.37 -17.55 23.93
CA ALA A 132 -28.07 -16.32 24.26
C ALA A 132 -28.39 -15.46 23.02
N GLN A 133 -29.35 -14.55 23.15
CA GLN A 133 -29.69 -13.62 22.08
C GLN A 133 -28.54 -12.64 21.83
N GLY A 134 -28.00 -12.62 20.61
CA GLY A 134 -26.85 -11.79 20.24
C GLY A 134 -25.53 -12.56 20.16
N GLU A 135 -25.51 -13.85 20.49
CA GLU A 135 -24.37 -14.72 20.17
C GLU A 135 -24.39 -15.14 18.70
N ILE A 136 -23.24 -15.51 18.15
CA ILE A 136 -23.10 -15.95 16.76
C ILE A 136 -22.67 -17.41 16.72
N LEU A 137 -23.28 -18.17 15.83
CA LEU A 137 -22.92 -19.56 15.59
C LEU A 137 -21.64 -19.64 14.74
N GLY A 138 -20.67 -20.42 15.19
CA GLY A 138 -19.41 -20.61 14.50
C GLY A 138 -18.71 -21.91 14.90
N ILE A 139 -17.39 -21.92 14.77
CA ILE A 139 -16.52 -23.00 15.23
C ILE A 139 -15.55 -22.43 16.24
N VAL A 140 -15.42 -23.08 17.40
CA VAL A 140 -14.42 -22.76 18.42
C VAL A 140 -13.75 -24.05 18.85
N ARG A 141 -12.58 -24.35 18.27
CA ARG A 141 -11.88 -25.62 18.52
C ARG A 141 -10.40 -25.44 18.76
N GLN A 142 -9.87 -26.31 19.63
CA GLN A 142 -8.44 -26.46 19.81
C GLN A 142 -7.91 -27.60 18.93
N VAL A 143 -6.97 -27.28 18.04
CA VAL A 143 -6.38 -28.24 17.09
C VAL A 143 -4.91 -28.45 17.46
N PRO A 144 -4.46 -29.69 17.70
CA PRO A 144 -3.04 -29.98 17.85
C PRO A 144 -2.34 -29.91 16.48
N LEU A 145 -1.22 -29.21 16.43
CA LEU A 145 -0.34 -29.12 15.28
C LEU A 145 1.00 -29.77 15.61
N GLU A 146 1.54 -30.50 14.64
CA GLU A 146 2.91 -30.98 14.71
C GLU A 146 3.61 -30.88 13.37
N GLN A 147 4.90 -30.51 13.40
CA GLN A 147 5.74 -30.53 12.21
C GLN A 147 7.14 -30.99 12.58
N SER A 148 7.72 -31.81 11.71
CA SER A 148 9.08 -32.33 11.83
C SER A 148 9.85 -32.03 10.57
N GLN A 149 11.07 -31.51 10.71
CA GLN A 149 11.93 -31.19 9.57
C GLN A 149 13.40 -31.44 9.90
N THR A 150 14.14 -31.92 8.91
CA THR A 150 15.58 -32.15 9.00
C THR A 150 16.35 -30.94 8.45
N PHE A 151 17.36 -30.51 9.19
CA PHE A 151 18.22 -29.38 8.89
C PHE A 151 19.68 -29.84 8.78
N THR A 152 20.49 -29.10 8.03
CA THR A 152 21.93 -29.34 7.89
C THR A 152 22.71 -28.52 8.90
N ALA A 153 23.68 -29.13 9.57
CA ALA A 153 24.58 -28.43 10.48
C ALA A 153 25.60 -27.57 9.69
N THR A 154 25.89 -26.36 10.17
CA THR A 154 26.83 -25.45 9.50
C THR A 154 28.14 -25.26 10.26
N GLY A 155 28.17 -25.62 11.54
CA GLY A 155 29.40 -25.58 12.33
C GLY A 155 30.45 -26.52 11.77
N LYS A 156 31.69 -26.06 11.70
CA LYS A 156 32.83 -26.86 11.23
C LYS A 156 33.78 -27.10 12.38
N LYS A 157 34.21 -28.35 12.54
CA LYS A 157 35.30 -28.76 13.43
C LYS A 157 36.41 -29.36 12.57
N ILE A 158 37.53 -28.67 12.48
CA ILE A 158 38.71 -29.14 11.75
C ILE A 158 39.36 -30.23 12.61
N LEU A 159 39.37 -31.47 12.11
CA LEU A 159 40.01 -32.62 12.76
C LEU A 159 41.51 -32.73 12.43
N GLY A 160 41.91 -32.11 11.33
CA GLY A 160 43.29 -32.12 10.85
C GLY A 160 43.38 -31.53 9.46
N GLU A 161 44.61 -31.29 9.06
CA GLU A 161 44.97 -30.75 7.77
C GLU A 161 45.75 -31.84 7.03
N GLU A 162 45.59 -31.91 5.71
CA GLU A 162 46.44 -32.77 4.89
C GLU A 162 46.69 -32.14 3.53
N VAL A 163 47.88 -32.38 2.98
CA VAL A 163 48.16 -32.10 1.57
C VAL A 163 48.32 -33.43 0.87
N THR A 164 47.43 -33.73 -0.06
CA THR A 164 47.41 -35.01 -0.78
C THR A 164 47.40 -34.79 -2.29
N GLY A 165 47.81 -35.83 -3.01
CA GLY A 165 47.66 -35.88 -4.45
C GLY A 165 48.13 -37.20 -5.03
N GLN A 166 48.25 -37.26 -6.34
CA GLN A 166 48.64 -38.47 -7.06
C GLN A 166 49.91 -38.22 -7.85
N VAL A 167 50.84 -39.16 -7.78
CA VAL A 167 52.04 -39.20 -8.61
C VAL A 167 52.01 -40.46 -9.46
N THR A 168 52.51 -40.35 -10.69
CA THR A 168 52.86 -41.50 -11.52
C THR A 168 54.33 -41.80 -11.29
N ILE A 169 54.62 -42.97 -10.74
CA ILE A 169 55.98 -43.47 -10.56
C ILE A 169 56.36 -44.23 -11.82
N ILE A 170 57.49 -43.87 -12.40
CA ILE A 170 58.00 -44.40 -13.66
C ILE A 170 59.27 -45.16 -13.35
N ASN A 171 59.40 -46.37 -13.88
CA ASN A 171 60.57 -47.22 -13.73
C ASN A 171 61.12 -47.59 -15.11
N ASP A 172 62.10 -46.84 -15.58
CA ASP A 172 62.84 -47.11 -16.82
C ASP A 172 64.02 -48.08 -16.59
N TYR A 173 64.11 -48.69 -15.40
CA TYR A 173 65.10 -49.71 -15.10
C TYR A 173 64.63 -51.12 -15.49
N LEU A 174 65.58 -52.05 -15.58
CA LEU A 174 65.35 -53.43 -16.05
C LEU A 174 64.84 -54.38 -14.97
N LYS A 175 64.67 -53.91 -13.72
CA LYS A 175 64.17 -54.72 -12.59
C LYS A 175 62.98 -54.05 -11.93
N ASN A 176 62.08 -54.88 -11.41
CA ASN A 176 60.96 -54.41 -10.60
C ASN A 176 61.49 -53.69 -9.36
N GLN A 177 60.87 -52.57 -9.00
CA GLN A 177 61.23 -51.77 -7.84
C GLN A 177 60.05 -51.71 -6.85
N PRO A 178 60.09 -52.47 -5.76
CA PRO A 178 59.16 -52.28 -4.66
C PRO A 178 59.50 -50.98 -3.91
N LEU A 179 58.48 -50.18 -3.61
CA LEU A 179 58.55 -48.97 -2.81
C LEU A 179 57.57 -49.12 -1.65
N VAL A 180 58.07 -49.07 -0.42
CA VAL A 180 57.26 -49.24 0.78
C VAL A 180 56.38 -48.01 1.04
N ALA A 181 55.27 -48.19 1.75
CA ALA A 181 54.53 -47.08 2.34
C ALA A 181 55.52 -46.16 3.09
N THR A 182 55.27 -44.86 3.07
CA THR A 182 56.11 -43.78 3.61
C THR A 182 57.43 -43.48 2.87
N THR A 183 57.67 -44.11 1.71
CA THR A 183 58.81 -43.78 0.84
C THR A 183 58.83 -42.28 0.50
N ARG A 184 59.99 -41.65 0.67
CA ARG A 184 60.22 -40.21 0.46
C ARG A 184 60.26 -39.85 -1.03
N LEU A 185 59.54 -38.81 -1.40
CA LEU A 185 59.44 -38.22 -2.72
C LEU A 185 59.75 -36.73 -2.60
N LEU A 186 60.82 -36.24 -3.21
CA LEU A 186 61.26 -34.85 -3.10
C LEU A 186 60.93 -34.09 -4.38
N SER A 187 60.12 -33.03 -4.30
CA SER A 187 59.81 -32.19 -5.45
C SER A 187 61.01 -31.34 -5.91
N GLN A 188 60.91 -30.72 -7.08
CA GLN A 188 61.92 -29.76 -7.56
C GLN A 188 62.11 -28.56 -6.62
N ASP A 189 61.06 -28.18 -5.90
CA ASP A 189 61.08 -27.10 -4.91
C ASP A 189 61.53 -27.59 -3.50
N ASN A 190 62.16 -28.77 -3.42
CA ASN A 190 62.59 -29.41 -2.16
C ASN A 190 61.46 -29.67 -1.15
N LYS A 191 60.22 -29.86 -1.63
CA LYS A 191 59.09 -30.23 -0.77
C LYS A 191 58.98 -31.74 -0.66
N LEU A 192 58.92 -32.24 0.58
CA LEU A 192 58.93 -33.65 0.88
C LEU A 192 57.52 -34.25 0.95
N PHE A 193 57.28 -35.26 0.13
CA PHE A 193 56.08 -36.08 0.13
C PHE A 193 56.40 -37.52 0.46
N ARG A 194 55.38 -38.27 0.84
CA ARG A 194 55.47 -39.67 1.20
C ARG A 194 54.41 -40.49 0.51
N LEU A 195 54.80 -41.69 0.12
CA LEU A 195 53.90 -42.69 -0.45
C LEU A 195 52.88 -43.16 0.61
N LYS A 196 51.60 -43.22 0.26
CA LYS A 196 50.55 -43.66 1.19
C LYS A 196 50.50 -45.18 1.37
N ASN A 197 50.64 -45.92 0.27
CA ASN A 197 50.56 -47.39 0.23
C ASN A 197 51.80 -47.96 -0.44
N THR A 198 52.26 -49.14 -0.03
CA THR A 198 53.34 -49.86 -0.72
C THR A 198 52.93 -50.13 -2.18
N VAL A 199 53.82 -49.81 -3.13
CA VAL A 199 53.62 -50.07 -4.56
C VAL A 199 54.80 -50.85 -5.12
N ASN A 200 54.52 -51.75 -6.05
CA ASN A 200 55.55 -52.47 -6.80
C ASN A 200 55.57 -51.96 -8.24
N VAL A 201 56.63 -51.25 -8.62
CA VAL A 201 56.73 -50.65 -9.95
C VAL A 201 57.44 -51.63 -10.89
N PRO A 202 56.76 -52.14 -11.94
CA PRO A 202 57.34 -53.13 -12.83
C PRO A 202 58.48 -52.53 -13.66
N ALA A 203 59.41 -53.36 -14.11
CA ALA A 203 60.49 -52.97 -15.02
C ALA A 203 59.93 -52.38 -16.32
N GLY A 204 60.45 -51.23 -16.76
CA GLY A 204 59.97 -50.50 -17.94
C GLY A 204 58.53 -49.97 -17.83
N GLY A 205 57.95 -49.94 -16.63
CA GLY A 205 56.54 -49.65 -16.42
C GLY A 205 56.27 -48.42 -15.56
N ARG A 206 54.99 -48.17 -15.30
CA ARG A 206 54.53 -47.03 -14.50
C ARG A 206 53.35 -47.42 -13.60
N VAL A 207 53.27 -46.82 -12.42
CA VAL A 207 52.20 -47.04 -11.44
C VAL A 207 51.74 -45.70 -10.88
N VAL A 208 50.43 -45.49 -10.80
CA VAL A 208 49.86 -44.33 -10.11
C VAL A 208 49.78 -44.64 -8.62
N ALA A 209 50.27 -43.72 -7.79
CA ALA A 209 50.30 -43.85 -6.35
C ALA A 209 49.80 -42.58 -5.67
N GLU A 210 49.08 -42.75 -4.56
CA GLU A 210 48.68 -41.65 -3.69
C GLU A 210 49.84 -41.23 -2.78
N VAL A 211 50.00 -39.93 -2.63
CA VAL A 211 51.02 -39.32 -1.78
C VAL A 211 50.41 -38.30 -0.82
N TYR A 212 51.09 -38.08 0.30
CA TYR A 212 50.78 -37.05 1.26
C TYR A 212 52.05 -36.26 1.61
N ALA A 213 51.92 -34.97 1.92
CA ALA A 213 53.05 -34.16 2.35
C ALA A 213 53.54 -34.59 3.74
N ASP A 214 54.85 -34.51 3.98
CA ASP A 214 55.43 -34.77 5.32
C ASP A 214 54.91 -33.78 6.37
N GLU A 215 54.63 -32.54 5.94
CA GLU A 215 53.99 -31.51 6.75
C GLU A 215 52.67 -31.07 6.10
N ALA A 216 51.59 -31.03 6.87
CA ALA A 216 50.27 -30.62 6.39
C ALA A 216 50.11 -29.09 6.36
N LYS A 217 50.99 -28.38 5.64
CA LYS A 217 50.94 -26.92 5.54
C LYS A 217 50.39 -26.47 4.18
N PRO A 218 49.69 -25.33 4.08
CA PRO A 218 49.28 -24.75 2.79
C PRO A 218 50.46 -24.58 1.83
N ASP A 219 51.66 -24.27 2.35
CA ASP A 219 52.89 -24.15 1.58
C ASP A 219 53.32 -25.44 0.89
N MET A 220 52.83 -26.60 1.32
CA MET A 220 53.10 -27.88 0.66
C MET A 220 52.19 -28.14 -0.54
N ALA A 221 51.16 -27.32 -0.76
CA ALA A 221 50.41 -27.34 -2.01
C ALA A 221 51.31 -26.89 -3.17
N ILE A 222 51.48 -27.75 -4.17
CA ILE A 222 52.29 -27.48 -5.36
C ILE A 222 51.53 -27.85 -6.61
N GLY A 223 51.89 -27.20 -7.71
CA GLY A 223 51.45 -27.61 -9.04
C GLY A 223 52.02 -28.96 -9.47
N PRO A 224 51.74 -29.38 -10.71
CA PRO A 224 52.36 -30.54 -11.33
C PRO A 224 53.91 -30.41 -11.28
N SER A 225 54.58 -31.43 -10.74
CA SER A 225 56.03 -31.42 -10.54
C SER A 225 56.63 -32.79 -10.80
N LYS A 226 57.94 -32.82 -11.09
CA LYS A 226 58.74 -34.04 -11.01
C LYS A 226 59.23 -34.24 -9.57
N PHE A 227 59.39 -35.49 -9.16
CA PHE A 227 59.87 -35.90 -7.85
C PHE A 227 61.01 -36.91 -7.98
N THR A 228 62.06 -36.73 -7.20
CA THR A 228 63.11 -37.73 -7.01
C THR A 228 62.77 -38.62 -5.82
N ILE A 229 63.34 -39.82 -5.76
CA ILE A 229 63.18 -40.74 -4.62
C ILE A 229 64.53 -40.82 -3.90
N PRO A 230 64.79 -39.99 -2.87
CA PRO A 230 66.11 -39.92 -2.22
C PRO A 230 66.55 -41.23 -1.56
N GLY A 231 65.61 -42.12 -1.25
CA GLY A 231 65.89 -43.43 -0.68
C GLY A 231 66.48 -44.45 -1.67
N LEU A 232 66.45 -44.15 -2.98
CA LEU A 232 67.12 -44.98 -3.99
C LEU A 232 68.57 -44.54 -4.17
N TRP A 233 69.44 -45.48 -4.55
CA TRP A 233 70.81 -45.17 -4.93
C TRP A 233 70.84 -44.16 -6.09
N ALA A 234 71.81 -43.23 -6.07
CA ALA A 234 71.87 -42.10 -7.01
C ALA A 234 71.77 -42.52 -8.49
N GLY A 235 72.42 -43.63 -8.89
CA GLY A 235 72.36 -44.14 -10.26
C GLY A 235 71.00 -44.72 -10.70
N LEU A 236 70.05 -44.88 -9.77
CA LEU A 236 68.67 -45.27 -10.05
C LEU A 236 67.68 -44.10 -10.02
N GLN A 237 68.01 -42.96 -9.40
CA GLN A 237 67.07 -41.85 -9.26
C GLN A 237 66.69 -41.20 -10.60
N ASP A 238 67.60 -41.24 -11.59
CA ASP A 238 67.32 -40.76 -12.95
C ASP A 238 66.44 -41.73 -13.75
N LYS A 239 66.43 -43.02 -13.37
CA LYS A 239 65.70 -44.10 -14.05
C LYS A 239 64.38 -44.44 -13.35
N ILE A 240 64.28 -44.17 -12.05
CA ILE A 240 63.10 -44.45 -11.23
C ILE A 240 62.75 -43.17 -10.48
N TYR A 241 61.74 -42.48 -10.99
CA TYR A 241 61.29 -41.18 -10.49
C TYR A 241 59.77 -41.13 -10.48
N ALA A 242 59.21 -40.10 -9.84
CA ALA A 242 57.77 -39.85 -9.88
C ALA A 242 57.46 -38.51 -10.53
N GLN A 243 56.25 -38.39 -11.06
CA GLN A 243 55.76 -37.16 -11.67
C GLN A 243 54.28 -36.99 -11.35
N SER A 244 53.88 -35.82 -10.88
CA SER A 244 52.46 -35.48 -10.79
C SER A 244 52.00 -34.75 -12.04
N GLN A 245 50.83 -35.13 -12.54
CA GLN A 245 50.12 -34.39 -13.59
C GLN A 245 49.07 -33.43 -12.99
N SER A 246 48.57 -33.77 -11.81
CA SER A 246 47.64 -32.95 -11.02
C SER A 246 48.39 -32.23 -9.89
N PRO A 247 47.88 -31.09 -9.40
CA PRO A 247 48.45 -30.41 -8.24
C PRO A 247 48.30 -31.26 -6.96
N MET A 248 49.22 -31.05 -6.03
CA MET A 248 49.06 -31.47 -4.64
C MET A 248 48.19 -30.44 -3.93
N ALA A 249 47.04 -30.85 -3.41
CA ALA A 249 46.02 -29.95 -2.86
C ALA A 249 46.01 -30.01 -1.34
N TYR A 250 45.97 -28.84 -0.72
CA TYR A 250 45.70 -28.70 0.72
C TYR A 250 44.20 -28.88 0.97
N GLN A 251 43.88 -29.74 1.93
CA GLN A 251 42.51 -30.05 2.34
C GLN A 251 42.41 -30.09 3.86
N GLU A 252 41.37 -29.45 4.40
CA GLU A 252 40.99 -29.59 5.80
C GLU A 252 40.03 -30.76 5.95
N LYS A 253 40.35 -31.69 6.85
CA LYS A 253 39.40 -32.71 7.30
C LYS A 253 38.42 -32.07 8.26
N VAL A 254 37.32 -31.54 7.74
CA VAL A 254 36.24 -30.96 8.55
C VAL A 254 35.15 -31.98 8.85
N LYS A 255 34.72 -32.03 10.11
CA LYS A 255 33.43 -32.59 10.53
C LYS A 255 32.43 -31.47 10.78
N TYR A 256 31.17 -31.72 10.46
CA TYR A 256 30.11 -30.78 10.80
C TYR A 256 29.62 -31.01 12.23
N ILE A 257 29.38 -29.90 12.94
CA ILE A 257 28.84 -29.88 14.29
C ILE A 257 27.61 -28.99 14.33
N ILE A 258 26.63 -29.38 15.14
CA ILE A 258 25.42 -28.59 15.34
C ILE A 258 25.76 -27.35 16.17
N THR A 259 25.49 -26.16 15.64
CA THR A 259 25.64 -24.91 16.38
C THR A 259 24.33 -24.46 17.02
N GLN A 260 24.40 -23.63 18.06
CA GLN A 260 23.20 -23.00 18.63
C GLN A 260 22.45 -22.16 17.58
N SER A 261 23.19 -21.45 16.71
CA SER A 261 22.58 -20.65 15.63
C SER A 261 21.81 -21.50 14.63
N ASP A 262 22.28 -22.72 14.34
CA ASP A 262 21.56 -23.65 13.46
C ASP A 262 20.22 -24.06 14.08
N ILE A 263 20.22 -24.39 15.39
CA ILE A 263 19.00 -24.75 16.11
C ILE A 263 18.03 -23.57 16.15
N ASP A 264 18.49 -22.37 16.50
CA ASP A 264 17.62 -21.18 16.65
C ASP A 264 16.97 -20.78 15.31
N LYS A 265 17.74 -20.80 14.22
CA LYS A 265 17.24 -20.54 12.85
C LYS A 265 16.27 -21.62 12.39
N ALA A 266 16.58 -22.88 12.66
CA ALA A 266 15.71 -23.99 12.31
C ALA A 266 14.38 -23.94 13.09
N VAL A 267 14.42 -23.68 14.41
CA VAL A 267 13.21 -23.54 15.24
C VAL A 267 12.35 -22.36 14.78
N SER A 268 12.94 -21.18 14.58
CA SER A 268 12.20 -19.99 14.13
C SER A 268 11.57 -20.19 12.74
N GLY A 269 12.32 -20.73 11.78
CA GLY A 269 11.81 -21.07 10.46
C GLY A 269 10.70 -22.12 10.51
N LEU A 270 10.86 -23.16 11.33
CA LEU A 270 9.88 -24.23 11.49
C LEU A 270 8.58 -23.69 12.10
N LYS A 271 8.65 -22.84 13.14
CA LYS A 271 7.48 -22.16 13.73
C LYS A 271 6.71 -21.33 12.69
N LEU A 272 7.40 -20.53 11.88
CA LEU A 272 6.77 -19.72 10.84
C LEU A 272 6.09 -20.59 9.78
N SER A 273 6.75 -21.66 9.35
CA SER A 273 6.18 -22.59 8.37
C SER A 273 4.96 -23.33 8.92
N LEU A 274 5.00 -23.75 10.19
CA LEU A 274 3.90 -24.43 10.87
C LEU A 274 2.66 -23.54 10.95
N LEU A 275 2.82 -22.27 11.34
CA LEU A 275 1.71 -21.32 11.40
C LEU A 275 1.17 -20.97 10.01
N THR A 276 2.03 -20.88 9.01
CA THR A 276 1.61 -20.60 7.62
C THR A 276 0.80 -21.75 7.05
N ASN A 277 1.25 -22.99 7.27
CA ASN A 277 0.55 -24.20 6.85
C ASN A 277 -0.78 -24.35 7.59
N ALA A 278 -0.79 -24.15 8.91
CA ALA A 278 -2.00 -24.19 9.72
C ALA A 278 -3.05 -23.16 9.27
N LYS A 279 -2.63 -21.91 9.00
CA LYS A 279 -3.52 -20.88 8.43
C LYS A 279 -4.15 -21.35 7.13
N LYS A 280 -3.35 -21.91 6.22
CA LYS A 280 -3.83 -22.41 4.93
C LYS A 280 -4.82 -23.57 5.10
N GLU A 281 -4.49 -24.56 5.93
CA GLU A 281 -5.35 -25.72 6.19
C GLU A 281 -6.68 -25.32 6.83
N ILE A 282 -6.65 -24.40 7.80
CA ILE A 282 -7.84 -23.91 8.50
C ILE A 282 -8.73 -23.08 7.58
N SER A 283 -8.15 -22.17 6.80
CA SER A 283 -8.93 -21.40 5.82
C SER A 283 -9.58 -22.30 4.76
N GLN A 284 -8.97 -23.43 4.43
CA GLN A 284 -9.58 -24.43 3.54
C GLN A 284 -10.66 -25.26 4.25
N ALA A 285 -10.41 -25.71 5.48
CA ALA A 285 -11.34 -26.52 6.26
C ALA A 285 -12.63 -25.77 6.63
N TYR A 286 -12.53 -24.47 6.89
CA TYR A 286 -13.64 -23.62 7.34
C TYR A 286 -14.02 -22.55 6.31
N GLN A 287 -13.82 -22.83 5.02
CA GLN A 287 -14.09 -21.89 3.94
C GLN A 287 -15.55 -21.40 3.93
N GLU A 288 -16.49 -22.19 4.46
CA GLU A 288 -17.91 -21.87 4.58
C GLU A 288 -18.23 -20.74 5.58
N TYR A 289 -17.31 -20.44 6.50
CA TYR A 289 -17.49 -19.39 7.49
C TYR A 289 -16.98 -18.01 7.02
N GLU A 290 -16.37 -17.87 5.85
CA GLU A 290 -15.82 -16.59 5.32
C GLU A 290 -14.63 -16.01 6.11
N GLN A 291 -14.63 -16.07 7.45
CA GLN A 291 -13.56 -15.59 8.33
C GLN A 291 -13.12 -16.66 9.35
N SER A 292 -11.82 -16.70 9.62
CA SER A 292 -11.23 -17.58 10.64
C SER A 292 -10.06 -16.87 11.34
N ILE A 293 -10.10 -16.82 12.67
CA ILE A 293 -9.04 -16.32 13.52
C ILE A 293 -8.33 -17.51 14.16
N ILE A 294 -7.00 -17.43 14.25
CA ILE A 294 -6.17 -18.47 14.85
C ILE A 294 -5.30 -17.82 15.92
N GLU A 295 -5.34 -18.39 17.12
CA GLU A 295 -4.45 -18.05 18.22
C GLU A 295 -3.61 -19.25 18.62
N VAL A 296 -2.33 -19.02 18.88
CA VAL A 296 -1.40 -20.06 19.30
C VAL A 296 -1.38 -20.13 20.81
N ASP A 297 -1.61 -21.33 21.36
CA ASP A 297 -1.42 -21.56 22.78
C ASP A 297 0.08 -21.65 23.06
N ASN A 298 0.67 -20.53 23.46
CA ASN A 298 2.10 -20.42 23.77
C ASN A 298 2.56 -21.39 24.88
N ASN A 299 1.65 -21.79 25.78
CA ASN A 299 1.96 -22.72 26.87
C ASN A 299 2.03 -24.18 26.40
N SER A 300 1.41 -24.49 25.26
CA SER A 300 1.41 -25.82 24.66
C SER A 300 2.61 -26.12 23.76
N ILE A 301 3.46 -25.12 23.50
CA ILE A 301 4.60 -25.27 22.58
C ILE A 301 5.63 -26.20 23.22
N SER A 302 5.86 -27.33 22.57
CA SER A 302 6.94 -28.25 22.88
C SER A 302 7.84 -28.43 21.67
N GLN A 303 9.14 -28.45 21.90
CA GLN A 303 10.15 -28.67 20.87
C GLN A 303 11.05 -29.82 21.27
N GLU A 304 11.33 -30.69 20.32
CA GLU A 304 12.24 -31.82 20.47
C GLU A 304 13.32 -31.69 19.40
N VAL A 305 14.56 -31.55 19.83
CA VAL A 305 15.72 -31.45 18.95
C VAL A 305 16.48 -32.77 19.02
N GLN A 306 16.55 -33.49 17.90
CA GLN A 306 17.32 -34.73 17.78
C GLN A 306 18.78 -34.43 17.50
N GLY A 307 19.42 -33.79 18.49
CA GLY A 307 20.83 -33.43 18.47
C GLY A 307 21.18 -32.47 19.61
N LYS A 308 22.47 -32.38 19.94
CA LYS A 308 22.98 -31.43 20.93
C LYS A 308 23.95 -30.45 20.30
N VAL A 309 24.04 -29.25 20.87
CA VAL A 309 25.07 -28.28 20.48
C VAL A 309 26.44 -28.92 20.63
N GLY A 310 27.27 -28.84 19.59
CA GLY A 310 28.59 -29.44 19.53
C GLY A 310 28.62 -30.94 19.17
N GLU A 311 27.47 -31.58 18.98
CA GLU A 311 27.39 -32.96 18.51
C GLU A 311 27.86 -33.06 17.04
N GLU A 312 28.69 -34.06 16.74
CA GLU A 312 29.22 -34.33 15.40
C GLU A 312 28.16 -35.02 14.53
N LYS A 313 27.36 -34.23 13.83
CA LYS A 313 26.31 -34.68 12.90
C LYS A 313 26.16 -33.70 11.74
N ASP A 314 26.08 -34.23 10.52
CA ASP A 314 25.85 -33.43 9.31
C ASP A 314 24.41 -32.90 9.23
N LYS A 315 23.47 -33.64 9.81
CA LYS A 315 22.05 -33.33 9.81
C LYS A 315 21.41 -33.61 11.17
N PHE A 316 20.41 -32.83 11.51
CA PHE A 316 19.64 -32.98 12.74
C PHE A 316 18.17 -32.69 12.47
N THR A 317 17.28 -33.32 13.24
CA THR A 317 15.84 -33.19 13.06
C THR A 317 15.25 -32.42 14.22
N ILE A 318 14.33 -31.50 13.93
CA ILE A 318 13.56 -30.79 14.94
C ILE A 318 12.10 -31.13 14.74
N LYS A 319 11.43 -31.50 15.84
CA LYS A 319 9.98 -31.66 15.91
C LYS A 319 9.40 -30.58 16.80
N ILE A 320 8.40 -29.86 16.31
CA ILE A 320 7.64 -28.87 17.09
C ILE A 320 6.20 -29.37 17.18
N LYS A 321 5.64 -29.33 18.39
CA LYS A 321 4.21 -29.54 18.63
C LYS A 321 3.64 -28.32 19.34
N THR A 322 2.45 -27.91 18.96
CA THR A 322 1.71 -26.83 19.60
C THR A 322 0.22 -27.09 19.43
N LYS A 323 -0.60 -26.41 20.21
CA LYS A 323 -2.04 -26.37 20.03
C LYS A 323 -2.41 -24.97 19.59
N ILE A 324 -3.35 -24.87 18.67
CA ILE A 324 -3.93 -23.61 18.25
C ILE A 324 -5.41 -23.62 18.54
N THR A 325 -5.96 -22.48 18.91
CA THR A 325 -7.40 -22.28 18.98
C THR A 325 -7.85 -21.60 17.70
N VAL A 326 -8.90 -22.14 17.10
CA VAL A 326 -9.53 -21.63 15.90
C VAL A 326 -10.90 -21.10 16.26
N ALA A 327 -11.18 -19.86 15.86
CA ALA A 327 -12.51 -19.28 15.88
C ALA A 327 -12.92 -18.95 14.44
N ALA A 328 -13.88 -19.67 13.87
CA ALA A 328 -14.41 -19.40 12.54
C ALA A 328 -15.88 -18.99 12.64
N PHE A 329 -16.29 -17.94 11.92
CA PHE A 329 -17.61 -17.34 12.03
C PHE A 329 -17.97 -16.60 10.74
N LYS A 330 -19.27 -16.52 10.43
CA LYS A 330 -19.78 -15.79 9.27
C LYS A 330 -19.63 -14.28 9.46
N ASP A 331 -18.92 -13.65 8.54
CA ASP A 331 -18.68 -12.20 8.55
C ASP A 331 -19.99 -11.39 8.52
N ASN A 332 -20.99 -11.90 7.79
CA ASN A 332 -22.32 -11.27 7.69
C ASN A 332 -23.02 -11.12 9.04
N ASP A 333 -22.87 -12.10 9.93
CA ASP A 333 -23.56 -12.11 11.22
C ASP A 333 -22.95 -11.04 12.14
N ILE A 334 -21.61 -10.95 12.19
CA ILE A 334 -20.93 -9.87 12.93
C ILE A 334 -21.27 -8.51 12.35
N TYR A 335 -21.22 -8.39 11.02
CA TYR A 335 -21.48 -7.13 10.34
C TYR A 335 -22.91 -6.60 10.60
N SER A 336 -23.88 -7.51 10.73
CA SER A 336 -25.25 -7.15 11.13
C SER A 336 -25.31 -6.54 12.54
N GLN A 337 -24.53 -7.08 13.48
CA GLN A 337 -24.45 -6.58 14.85
C GLN A 337 -23.70 -5.26 14.94
N VAL A 338 -22.59 -5.11 14.21
CA VAL A 338 -21.85 -3.85 14.08
C VAL A 338 -22.77 -2.75 13.55
N ARG A 339 -23.54 -3.05 12.49
CA ARG A 339 -24.50 -2.10 11.92
C ARG A 339 -25.60 -1.74 12.91
N ALA A 340 -26.14 -2.70 13.65
CA ALA A 340 -27.15 -2.45 14.68
C ALA A 340 -26.61 -1.57 15.81
N LYS A 341 -25.39 -1.85 16.30
CA LYS A 341 -24.70 -1.04 17.31
C LYS A 341 -24.52 0.40 16.83
N LEU A 342 -24.02 0.59 15.61
CA LEU A 342 -23.82 1.90 15.01
C LEU A 342 -25.13 2.68 14.88
N ILE A 343 -26.21 2.05 14.38
CA ILE A 343 -27.51 2.72 14.26
C ILE A 343 -28.03 3.19 15.63
N ASN A 344 -27.85 2.39 16.67
CA ASN A 344 -28.28 2.73 18.03
C ASN A 344 -27.40 3.77 18.71
N ALA A 345 -26.12 3.86 18.34
CA ALA A 345 -25.16 4.81 18.90
C ALA A 345 -25.14 6.16 18.17
N LEU A 346 -25.62 6.21 16.92
CA LEU A 346 -25.64 7.43 16.11
C LEU A 346 -26.75 8.38 16.56
N ALA A 347 -26.47 9.68 16.44
CA ALA A 347 -27.48 10.71 16.64
C ALA A 347 -28.59 10.61 15.57
N ASP A 348 -29.81 10.99 15.93
CA ASP A 348 -31.00 10.87 15.09
C ASP A 348 -30.88 11.58 13.73
N ASP A 349 -30.02 12.59 13.62
CA ASP A 349 -29.77 13.39 12.44
C ASP A 349 -28.62 12.86 11.55
N LYS A 350 -27.95 11.77 11.95
CA LYS A 350 -26.85 11.15 11.21
C LYS A 350 -27.22 9.78 10.65
N GLU A 351 -26.61 9.40 9.54
CA GLU A 351 -26.73 8.09 8.90
C GLU A 351 -25.38 7.54 8.45
N ILE A 352 -25.31 6.22 8.30
CA ILE A 352 -24.12 5.50 7.83
C ILE A 352 -24.06 5.61 6.30
N VAL A 353 -23.01 6.23 5.79
CA VAL A 353 -22.73 6.33 4.34
C VAL A 353 -21.97 5.10 3.87
N GLU A 354 -20.96 4.71 4.63
CA GLU A 354 -20.05 3.63 4.25
C GLU A 354 -19.59 2.88 5.49
N LEU A 355 -19.66 1.55 5.44
CA LEU A 355 -19.07 0.66 6.43
C LEU A 355 -18.37 -0.45 5.63
N ARG A 356 -17.05 -0.41 5.54
CA ARG A 356 -16.30 -1.36 4.70
C ARG A 356 -15.80 -2.50 5.56
N ARG A 357 -16.00 -3.75 5.09
CA ARG A 357 -15.38 -4.94 5.71
C ARG A 357 -13.86 -4.89 5.73
N ALA A 358 -13.26 -4.24 4.73
CA ALA A 358 -11.80 -4.05 4.64
C ALA A 358 -11.24 -3.12 5.74
N ASP A 359 -12.10 -2.30 6.35
CA ASP A 359 -11.74 -1.41 7.46
C ASP A 359 -12.14 -2.02 8.82
N THR A 360 -12.50 -3.31 8.82
CA THR A 360 -12.81 -4.09 10.03
C THR A 360 -11.64 -5.02 10.35
N ALA A 361 -11.17 -4.97 11.59
CA ALA A 361 -10.16 -5.89 12.12
C ALA A 361 -10.80 -6.82 13.15
N TYR A 362 -10.33 -8.06 13.17
CA TYR A 362 -10.83 -9.11 14.05
C TYR A 362 -9.70 -9.62 14.94
N HIS A 363 -9.94 -9.62 16.24
CA HIS A 363 -9.02 -10.10 17.25
C HIS A 363 -9.72 -11.15 18.12
N LEU A 364 -8.99 -12.19 18.52
CA LEU A 364 -9.51 -13.17 19.47
C LEU A 364 -9.28 -12.62 20.89
N GLY A 365 -10.34 -12.54 21.67
CA GLY A 365 -10.34 -12.11 23.05
C GLY A 365 -10.37 -13.31 24.00
N GLY A 366 -11.41 -13.41 24.82
CA GLY A 366 -11.57 -14.51 25.78
C GLY A 366 -11.97 -15.83 25.13
N ILE A 367 -11.38 -16.95 25.56
CA ILE A 367 -11.72 -18.29 25.07
C ILE A 367 -12.14 -19.17 26.25
N ASN A 368 -13.28 -19.85 26.13
CA ASN A 368 -13.71 -20.89 27.05
C ASN A 368 -14.01 -22.19 26.27
N LEU A 369 -12.97 -23.03 26.13
CA LEU A 369 -13.08 -24.31 25.43
C LEU A 369 -14.05 -25.30 26.11
N SER A 370 -14.24 -25.20 27.44
CA SER A 370 -15.18 -26.06 28.17
C SER A 370 -16.65 -25.73 27.85
N GLN A 371 -16.92 -24.46 27.53
CA GLN A 371 -18.23 -23.98 27.12
C GLN A 371 -18.38 -23.88 25.59
N GLY A 372 -17.30 -24.16 24.84
CA GLY A 372 -17.30 -24.01 23.38
C GLY A 372 -17.48 -22.56 22.93
N THR A 373 -17.02 -21.58 23.70
CA THR A 373 -17.22 -20.16 23.37
C THR A 373 -15.90 -19.41 23.18
N ALA A 374 -15.92 -18.42 22.28
CA ALA A 374 -14.82 -17.47 22.10
C ALA A 374 -15.37 -16.06 21.86
N THR A 375 -14.80 -15.07 22.50
CA THR A 375 -15.07 -13.66 22.26
C THR A 375 -14.18 -13.17 21.13
N VAL A 376 -14.78 -12.55 20.13
CA VAL A 376 -14.09 -11.87 19.03
C VAL A 376 -14.26 -10.38 19.24
N ASP A 377 -13.14 -9.67 19.38
CA ASP A 377 -13.09 -8.23 19.45
C ASP A 377 -13.02 -7.69 18.01
N VAL A 378 -14.01 -6.88 17.65
CA VAL A 378 -14.23 -6.37 16.30
C VAL A 378 -13.98 -4.88 16.31
N ASP A 379 -12.88 -4.43 15.73
CA ASP A 379 -12.59 -3.01 15.52
C ASP A 379 -13.08 -2.60 14.14
N PHE A 380 -13.88 -1.54 14.04
CA PHE A 380 -14.42 -1.11 12.76
C PHE A 380 -14.39 0.40 12.57
N VAL A 381 -14.34 0.82 11.31
CA VAL A 381 -14.44 2.22 10.90
C VAL A 381 -15.66 2.42 10.00
N ALA A 382 -16.55 3.32 10.42
CA ALA A 382 -17.69 3.75 9.64
C ALA A 382 -17.51 5.21 9.18
N LYS A 383 -18.01 5.52 7.98
CA LYS A 383 -18.23 6.91 7.56
C LYS A 383 -19.70 7.25 7.74
N VAL A 384 -19.93 8.36 8.41
CA VAL A 384 -21.27 8.86 8.70
C VAL A 384 -21.43 10.26 8.14
N THR A 385 -22.66 10.59 7.77
CA THR A 385 -23.03 11.93 7.32
C THR A 385 -24.41 12.29 7.80
N LEU A 386 -24.82 13.53 7.55
CA LEU A 386 -26.14 14.03 7.93
C LEU A 386 -27.22 13.38 7.06
N LYS A 387 -28.34 13.00 7.69
CA LYS A 387 -29.54 12.55 6.99
C LYS A 387 -30.12 13.67 6.14
N ASP A 388 -30.80 13.30 5.06
CA ASP A 388 -31.44 14.25 4.14
C ASP A 388 -32.49 15.16 4.80
N ASN A 389 -33.09 14.70 5.91
CA ASN A 389 -34.09 15.43 6.68
C ASN A 389 -33.54 16.13 7.93
N ALA A 390 -32.21 16.15 8.13
CA ALA A 390 -31.60 16.80 9.27
C ALA A 390 -31.95 18.30 9.26
N LYS A 391 -32.55 18.78 10.35
CA LYS A 391 -32.94 20.20 10.52
C LYS A 391 -31.80 21.04 11.11
N ILE A 392 -30.61 20.87 10.54
CA ILE A 392 -29.35 21.50 10.95
C ILE A 392 -29.31 22.99 10.58
N ILE A 393 -29.97 23.40 9.50
CA ILE A 393 -30.07 24.82 9.11
C ILE A 393 -31.49 25.34 9.30
N LYS A 394 -31.65 26.31 10.20
CA LYS A 394 -32.90 27.07 10.35
C LYS A 394 -33.04 28.03 9.18
N LYS A 395 -34.05 27.82 8.33
CA LYS A 395 -34.32 28.68 7.15
C LYS A 395 -34.45 30.17 7.50
N ASN A 396 -34.89 30.51 8.72
CA ASN A 396 -34.96 31.90 9.22
C ASN A 396 -33.61 32.61 9.23
N ASN A 397 -32.52 31.86 9.45
CA ASN A 397 -31.17 32.42 9.49
C ASN A 397 -30.61 32.69 8.10
N LEU A 398 -31.25 32.17 7.04
CA LEU A 398 -30.83 32.34 5.65
C LEU A 398 -31.53 33.52 4.97
N ALA A 399 -32.68 33.95 5.49
CA ALA A 399 -33.50 34.98 4.87
C ALA A 399 -32.76 36.31 4.74
N GLY A 400 -32.72 36.87 3.53
CA GLY A 400 -32.11 38.17 3.25
C GLY A 400 -30.58 38.22 3.27
N LEU A 401 -29.89 37.11 3.57
CA LEU A 401 -28.43 37.06 3.53
C LEU A 401 -27.88 37.35 2.13
N ASN A 402 -26.82 38.16 2.08
CA ASN A 402 -26.02 38.31 0.87
C ASN A 402 -25.03 37.13 0.71
N ASN A 403 -24.38 37.02 -0.45
CA ASN A 403 -23.45 35.91 -0.72
C ASN A 403 -22.29 35.80 0.29
N GLU A 404 -21.78 36.92 0.81
CA GLU A 404 -20.65 36.93 1.76
C GLU A 404 -21.10 36.50 3.17
N GLN A 405 -22.24 37.01 3.63
CA GLN A 405 -22.85 36.66 4.91
C GLN A 405 -23.31 35.19 4.90
N LEU A 406 -23.90 34.73 3.79
CA LEU A 406 -24.27 33.33 3.62
C LEU A 406 -23.03 32.43 3.68
N LYS A 407 -21.94 32.81 2.99
CA LYS A 407 -20.67 32.09 3.05
C LYS A 407 -20.12 32.03 4.47
N ALA A 408 -20.11 33.16 5.19
CA ALA A 408 -19.63 33.22 6.56
C ALA A 408 -20.47 32.34 7.50
N TYR A 409 -21.80 32.35 7.35
CA TYR A 409 -22.71 31.52 8.13
C TYR A 409 -22.49 30.03 7.85
N LEU A 410 -22.47 29.60 6.58
CA LEU A 410 -22.30 28.19 6.24
C LEU A 410 -20.91 27.66 6.64
N ASN A 411 -19.86 28.48 6.50
CA ASN A 411 -18.51 28.12 6.96
C ASN A 411 -18.38 28.04 8.48
N SER A 412 -19.30 28.65 9.25
CA SER A 412 -19.32 28.54 10.70
C SER A 412 -19.89 27.20 11.18
N LEU A 413 -20.54 26.43 10.30
CA LEU A 413 -21.13 25.14 10.61
C LEU A 413 -20.12 24.02 10.29
N PRO A 414 -19.60 23.27 11.29
CA PRO A 414 -18.61 22.22 11.07
C PRO A 414 -19.15 21.04 10.23
N GLU A 415 -20.46 20.88 10.23
CA GLU A 415 -21.18 19.81 9.53
C GLU A 415 -21.32 20.07 8.02
N VAL A 416 -20.94 21.26 7.53
CA VAL A 416 -21.02 21.66 6.12
C VAL A 416 -19.63 21.70 5.49
N ALA A 417 -19.31 20.74 4.63
CA ALA A 417 -18.05 20.72 3.89
C ALA A 417 -18.07 21.65 2.67
N GLY A 418 -19.25 21.83 2.08
CA GLY A 418 -19.44 22.71 0.93
C GLY A 418 -20.91 23.01 0.69
N TYR A 419 -21.17 23.95 -0.21
CA TYR A 419 -22.53 24.30 -0.58
C TYR A 419 -22.60 24.85 -2.01
N GLU A 420 -23.75 24.68 -2.65
CA GLU A 420 -24.09 25.25 -3.94
C GLU A 420 -25.40 26.01 -3.79
N VAL A 421 -25.46 27.22 -4.35
CA VAL A 421 -26.66 28.07 -4.28
C VAL A 421 -27.20 28.28 -5.67
N LYS A 422 -28.46 27.90 -5.90
CA LYS A 422 -29.18 28.14 -7.14
C LYS A 422 -30.27 29.17 -6.92
N PHE A 423 -30.12 30.33 -7.55
CA PHE A 423 -31.14 31.35 -7.54
C PHE A 423 -32.03 31.27 -8.76
N PHE A 424 -33.32 31.48 -8.57
CA PHE A 424 -34.27 31.68 -9.64
C PHE A 424 -35.07 32.97 -9.40
N PRO A 425 -35.04 33.94 -10.33
CA PRO A 425 -34.23 33.99 -11.55
C PRO A 425 -32.71 34.11 -11.28
N ALA A 426 -31.87 33.71 -12.25
CA ALA A 426 -30.40 33.61 -12.09
C ALA A 426 -29.67 34.94 -11.82
N PHE A 427 -30.33 36.09 -12.01
CA PHE A 427 -29.75 37.41 -11.76
C PHE A 427 -29.79 37.84 -10.27
N LEU A 428 -30.45 37.08 -9.40
CA LEU A 428 -30.50 37.38 -7.96
C LEU A 428 -29.12 37.19 -7.30
N LYS A 429 -28.79 38.07 -6.36
CA LYS A 429 -27.51 38.07 -5.62
C LYS A 429 -27.68 37.91 -4.10
N LYS A 430 -28.92 37.71 -3.64
CA LYS A 430 -29.29 37.64 -2.22
C LYS A 430 -30.36 36.59 -2.02
N MET A 431 -30.40 36.01 -0.82
CA MET A 431 -31.47 35.12 -0.40
C MET A 431 -32.82 35.86 -0.36
N PRO A 432 -33.93 35.21 -0.77
CA PRO A 432 -35.27 35.74 -0.56
C PRO A 432 -35.52 36.04 0.92
N ASN A 433 -36.29 37.10 1.20
CA ASN A 433 -36.67 37.44 2.57
C ASN A 433 -37.76 36.50 3.13
N LEU A 434 -38.51 35.84 2.24
CA LEU A 434 -39.55 34.89 2.64
C LEU A 434 -38.93 33.50 2.81
N VAL A 435 -39.07 32.94 4.00
CA VAL A 435 -38.55 31.63 4.40
C VAL A 435 -39.09 30.50 3.51
N ASP A 436 -40.34 30.60 3.08
CA ASP A 436 -41.01 29.61 2.22
C ASP A 436 -40.44 29.55 0.79
N ARG A 437 -39.65 30.57 0.41
CA ARG A 437 -38.97 30.63 -0.90
C ARG A 437 -37.54 30.09 -0.84
N ILE A 438 -37.11 29.60 0.32
CA ILE A 438 -35.80 28.97 0.53
C ILE A 438 -35.99 27.47 0.67
N GLU A 439 -35.44 26.74 -0.29
CA GLU A 439 -35.38 25.28 -0.27
C GLU A 439 -33.97 24.86 0.14
N VAL A 440 -33.87 23.91 1.06
CA VAL A 440 -32.60 23.37 1.54
C VAL A 440 -32.59 21.89 1.19
N VAL A 441 -31.60 21.48 0.40
CA VAL A 441 -31.44 20.10 -0.08
C VAL A 441 -30.05 19.63 0.33
N ILE A 442 -29.94 18.44 0.89
CA ILE A 442 -28.65 17.83 1.21
C ILE A 442 -28.26 16.94 0.04
N LYS A 443 -27.05 17.12 -0.50
CA LYS A 443 -26.51 16.36 -1.64
C LYS A 443 -25.37 15.48 -1.15
N LYS A 444 -25.56 14.17 -1.28
CA LYS A 444 -24.64 13.12 -0.85
C LYS A 444 -23.43 12.99 -1.77
#